data_AF-A0A6N8FA79-F1
#
_entry.id   AF-A0A6N8FA79-F1
#
_cell.length_a   1.000
_cell.length_b   1.000
_cell.length_c   1.000
_cell.angle_alpha   90.00
_cell.angle_beta   90.00
_cell.angle_gamma   90.00
#
_symmetry.space_group_name_H-M   'P 1'
#
loop_
_entity.id
_entity.type
_entity.pdbx_description
1 polymer ?
#
loop_
_entity_poly.entity_id
_entity_poly.type
_entity_poly.pdbx_seq_one_letter_code
_entity_poly.pdbx_strand_id
1 'polypeptide(L)'
;MADKKATVQVTGQEPFDLPIMSGTAGNDVIDVRTLGAQGVFTYDPGFLATASCQSEITFIDGGKGVLLHRGYPIEQLANDSSYLELCYLLLHGELPSSEKLEEFEETITHHTMVHEKIANFFHGFVVDAHPMAMLCGVVGALSSFYHDDLSITDPAQRKRSAYRLVAKLPTIAAMAYKYSIGQPFVYPKNKLSYSENFLHMMFSVPAEDYEVNPIIAKAMDKIFMLHADHEQNASTSTVRLAGSSGANPYACIAAGIASLWGPAHGGANEACLTMLQQIGSVDRIPEFVAKAKDKADPFRLMGFGHRVYKNFDPRAKVMRETCHEVLTALKINDPLLDVAMELERIALEDPYFVEKKLYPNVDFYSGIILKAIGIPTSMFTVIFAMSRTVGWISHWDEMLSEKGQKIGRPRQLYTGAPKRDYVTVDKR
;
A
#
# COMPACT_ATOMS: atom_id res chain seq x y z
N MET A 1 14.20 -6.41 34.19
CA MET A 1 15.19 -5.42 33.72
C MET A 1 15.71 -5.93 32.39
N ALA A 2 15.98 -5.08 31.40
CA ALA A 2 16.58 -5.57 30.16
C ALA A 2 18.02 -6.04 30.45
N ASP A 3 18.35 -7.28 30.06
CA ASP A 3 19.67 -7.87 30.32
C ASP A 3 20.76 -7.29 29.40
N LYS A 4 20.35 -6.67 28.28
CA LYS A 4 21.24 -6.00 27.32
C LYS A 4 21.08 -4.48 27.39
N LYS A 5 22.20 -3.76 27.32
CA LYS A 5 22.25 -2.29 27.36
C LYS A 5 23.25 -1.75 26.34
N ALA A 6 22.97 -0.56 25.81
CA ALA A 6 23.89 0.23 25.02
C ALA A 6 24.34 1.44 25.83
N THR A 7 25.64 1.68 25.93
CA THR A 7 26.18 2.87 26.61
C THR A 7 26.30 4.02 25.63
N VAL A 8 25.72 5.17 25.97
CA VAL A 8 25.80 6.41 25.19
C VAL A 8 26.74 7.37 25.88
N GLN A 9 27.74 7.86 25.14
CA GLN A 9 28.65 8.91 25.60
C GLN A 9 28.36 10.20 24.82
N VAL A 10 27.95 11.24 25.53
CA VAL A 10 27.83 12.60 24.99
C VAL A 10 28.96 13.45 25.57
N THR A 11 29.65 14.23 24.74
CA THR A 11 30.74 15.10 25.20
C THR A 11 30.23 16.07 26.28
N GLY A 12 30.86 16.06 27.45
CA GLY A 12 30.48 16.91 28.58
C GLY A 12 29.34 16.37 29.46
N GLN A 13 28.91 15.13 29.25
CA GLN A 13 27.98 14.42 30.14
C GLN A 13 28.60 13.10 30.63
N GLU A 14 28.20 12.65 31.82
CA GLU A 14 28.52 11.29 32.27
C GLU A 14 27.83 10.27 31.35
N PRO A 15 28.51 9.17 30.94
CA PRO A 15 27.89 8.14 30.14
C PRO A 15 26.68 7.53 30.84
N PHE A 16 25.66 7.21 30.07
CA PHE A 16 24.43 6.57 30.56
C PHE A 16 24.02 5.42 29.66
N ASP A 17 23.28 4.48 30.25
CA ASP A 17 22.83 3.29 29.54
C ASP A 17 21.41 3.45 29.00
N LEU A 18 21.20 2.95 27.78
CA LEU A 18 19.89 2.74 27.19
C LEU A 18 19.58 1.24 27.08
N PRO A 19 18.35 0.80 27.36
CA PRO A 19 17.96 -0.60 27.18
C PRO A 19 18.06 -1.03 25.72
N ILE A 20 18.50 -2.27 25.48
CA ILE A 20 18.37 -2.93 24.18
C ILE A 20 17.17 -3.89 24.26
N MET A 21 16.27 -3.81 23.29
CA MET A 21 15.07 -4.64 23.19
C MET A 21 15.20 -5.55 21.97
N SER A 22 14.81 -6.82 22.15
CA SER A 22 14.76 -7.82 21.08
C SER A 22 13.30 -8.14 20.74
N GLY A 23 12.98 -8.26 19.45
CA GLY A 23 11.70 -8.80 18.98
C GLY A 23 11.77 -10.30 18.73
N THR A 24 10.65 -10.89 18.30
CA THR A 24 10.60 -12.29 17.85
C THR A 24 11.48 -12.54 16.62
N ALA A 25 11.62 -11.53 15.76
CA ALA A 25 12.49 -11.54 14.58
C ALA A 25 12.97 -10.12 14.26
N GLY A 26 13.98 -10.00 13.38
CA GLY A 26 14.55 -8.72 12.96
C GLY A 26 15.73 -8.26 13.82
N ASN A 27 16.01 -6.95 13.78
CA ASN A 27 17.14 -6.36 14.50
C ASN A 27 16.77 -6.01 15.95
N ASP A 28 17.74 -6.11 16.85
CA ASP A 28 17.65 -5.50 18.19
C ASP A 28 17.52 -3.96 18.04
N VAL A 29 16.76 -3.33 18.94
CA VAL A 29 16.55 -1.87 18.95
C VAL A 29 17.02 -1.25 20.26
N ILE A 30 17.53 -0.01 20.19
CA ILE A 30 17.92 0.77 21.37
C ILE A 30 16.74 1.65 21.78
N ASP A 31 16.28 1.51 23.03
CA ASP A 31 15.19 2.32 23.57
C ASP A 31 15.67 3.73 23.92
N VAL A 32 15.38 4.69 23.05
CA VAL A 32 15.74 6.11 23.20
C VAL A 32 14.66 6.95 23.87
N ARG A 33 13.61 6.36 24.46
CA ARG A 33 12.49 7.12 25.08
C ARG A 33 12.94 8.05 26.21
N THR A 34 14.01 7.70 26.92
CA THR A 34 14.58 8.51 28.01
C THR A 34 15.64 9.52 27.53
N LEU A 35 16.06 9.47 26.26
CA LEU A 35 17.16 10.28 25.72
C LEU A 35 16.87 11.78 25.81
N GLY A 36 15.62 12.18 25.54
CA GLY A 36 15.21 13.59 25.63
C GLY A 36 15.36 14.20 27.03
N ALA A 37 15.27 13.38 28.09
CA ALA A 37 15.49 13.83 29.47
C ALA A 37 16.97 14.11 29.76
N GLN A 38 17.89 13.59 28.94
CA GLN A 38 19.33 13.86 28.97
C GLN A 38 19.72 15.12 28.18
N GLY A 39 18.74 15.85 27.63
CA GLY A 39 18.95 17.11 26.91
C GLY A 39 19.42 16.95 25.46
N VAL A 40 19.39 15.74 24.90
CA VAL A 40 19.79 15.45 23.52
C VAL A 40 18.69 14.69 22.75
N PHE A 41 18.72 14.77 21.43
CA PHE A 41 17.81 14.04 20.53
C PHE A 41 18.62 13.34 19.44
N THR A 42 18.04 12.29 18.85
CA THR A 42 18.55 11.72 17.60
C THR A 42 18.19 12.64 16.42
N TYR A 43 18.97 12.56 15.34
CA TYR A 43 18.69 13.21 14.07
C TYR A 43 18.72 12.17 12.96
N ASP A 44 17.53 11.76 12.50
CA ASP A 44 17.35 10.71 11.50
C ASP A 44 16.30 11.13 10.46
N PRO A 45 16.62 12.07 9.56
CA PRO A 45 15.72 12.47 8.49
C PRO A 45 15.31 11.28 7.63
N GLY A 46 14.01 11.00 7.57
CA GLY A 46 13.45 9.87 6.83
C GLY A 46 13.31 8.58 7.64
N PHE A 47 13.63 8.59 8.93
CA PHE A 47 13.43 7.45 9.85
C PHE A 47 14.17 6.18 9.41
N LEU A 48 15.36 6.30 8.85
CA LEU A 48 16.10 5.17 8.27
C LEU A 48 16.66 4.22 9.32
N ALA A 49 16.89 4.72 10.54
CA ALA A 49 17.41 3.98 11.67
C ALA A 49 16.47 4.02 12.89
N THR A 50 15.22 4.47 12.71
CA THR A 50 14.25 4.67 13.79
C THR A 50 13.09 3.68 13.66
N ALA A 51 13.00 2.73 14.60
CA ALA A 51 11.80 1.91 14.76
C ALA A 51 10.74 2.70 15.55
N SER A 52 9.64 3.08 14.90
CA SER A 52 8.62 3.98 15.50
C SER A 52 7.56 3.28 16.34
N CYS A 53 7.43 1.96 16.24
CA CYS A 53 6.40 1.19 16.95
C CYS A 53 6.79 -0.28 17.14
N GLN A 54 6.10 -0.96 18.04
CA GLN A 54 6.00 -2.42 18.07
C GLN A 54 4.85 -2.86 17.15
N SER A 55 4.98 -4.01 16.49
CA SER A 55 3.92 -4.56 15.63
C SER A 55 4.02 -6.07 15.54
N GLU A 56 2.86 -6.71 15.43
CA GLU A 56 2.70 -8.16 15.27
C GLU A 56 1.99 -8.51 13.95
N ILE A 57 1.78 -7.52 13.06
CA ILE A 57 1.00 -7.69 11.82
C ILE A 57 1.83 -8.33 10.72
N THR A 58 2.95 -7.68 10.36
CA THR A 58 3.77 -8.07 9.21
C THR A 58 5.24 -8.01 9.56
N PHE A 59 6.00 -8.99 9.09
CA PHE A 59 7.45 -9.03 9.22
C PHE A 59 8.11 -9.11 7.85
N ILE A 60 9.22 -8.38 7.68
CA ILE A 60 10.02 -8.39 6.46
C ILE A 60 11.50 -8.63 6.80
N ASP A 61 12.10 -9.62 6.14
CA ASP A 61 13.56 -9.73 6.04
C ASP A 61 13.96 -9.43 4.58
N GLY A 62 14.34 -8.17 4.33
CA GLY A 62 14.76 -7.71 3.02
C GLY A 62 16.03 -8.38 2.49
N GLY A 63 16.90 -8.87 3.39
CA GLY A 63 18.11 -9.60 3.00
C GLY A 63 17.78 -10.99 2.47
N LYS A 64 16.79 -11.66 3.06
CA LYS A 64 16.38 -13.02 2.69
C LYS A 64 15.20 -13.08 1.73
N GLY A 65 14.55 -11.96 1.44
CA GLY A 65 13.34 -11.96 0.60
C GLY A 65 12.14 -12.55 1.33
N VAL A 66 12.02 -12.36 2.64
CA VAL A 66 10.91 -12.92 3.43
C VAL A 66 9.84 -11.84 3.66
N LEU A 67 8.58 -12.21 3.45
CA LEU A 67 7.40 -11.43 3.82
C LEU A 67 6.44 -12.35 4.56
N LEU A 68 6.14 -12.04 5.82
CA LEU A 68 5.20 -12.78 6.65
C LEU A 68 4.04 -11.89 7.06
N HIS A 69 2.81 -12.38 6.94
CA HIS A 69 1.64 -11.79 7.58
C HIS A 69 1.21 -12.70 8.73
N ARG A 70 1.22 -12.18 9.97
CA ARG A 70 0.97 -12.97 11.19
C ARG A 70 1.81 -14.26 11.28
N GLY A 71 3.03 -14.21 10.76
CA GLY A 71 3.95 -15.37 10.72
C GLY A 71 3.81 -16.28 9.50
N TYR A 72 2.74 -16.14 8.70
CA TYR A 72 2.52 -16.94 7.49
C TYR A 72 3.24 -16.34 6.27
N PRO A 73 4.02 -17.13 5.50
CA PRO A 73 4.67 -16.66 4.29
C PRO A 73 3.68 -16.19 3.23
N ILE A 74 3.99 -15.07 2.58
CA ILE A 74 3.12 -14.49 1.54
C ILE A 74 2.87 -15.45 0.38
N GLU A 75 3.83 -16.30 0.02
CA GLU A 75 3.69 -17.23 -1.10
C GLU A 75 2.67 -18.34 -0.79
N GLN A 76 2.53 -18.73 0.48
CA GLN A 76 1.50 -19.69 0.90
C GLN A 76 0.13 -19.03 0.88
N LEU A 77 0.01 -17.85 1.50
CA LEU A 77 -1.24 -17.09 1.51
C LEU A 77 -1.74 -16.81 0.08
N ALA A 78 -0.87 -16.36 -0.82
CA ALA A 78 -1.27 -16.03 -2.19
C ALA A 78 -1.67 -17.25 -3.04
N ASN A 79 -1.27 -18.47 -2.67
CA ASN A 79 -1.60 -19.68 -3.44
C ASN A 79 -2.76 -20.46 -2.84
N ASP A 80 -2.89 -20.45 -1.52
CA ASP A 80 -3.77 -21.37 -0.78
C ASP A 80 -4.92 -20.64 -0.03
N SER A 81 -4.94 -19.30 -0.02
CA SER A 81 -5.93 -18.47 0.68
C SER A 81 -6.77 -17.62 -0.29
N SER A 82 -7.66 -16.80 0.27
CA SER A 82 -8.40 -15.75 -0.43
C SER A 82 -8.11 -14.37 0.17
N TYR A 83 -8.37 -13.30 -0.59
CA TYR A 83 -8.20 -11.95 -0.05
C TYR A 83 -9.01 -11.69 1.22
N LEU A 84 -10.23 -12.23 1.33
CA LEU A 84 -11.07 -12.05 2.53
C LEU A 84 -10.55 -12.84 3.74
N GLU A 85 -10.01 -14.04 3.53
CA GLU A 85 -9.34 -14.80 4.60
C GLU A 85 -8.08 -14.06 5.09
N LEU A 86 -7.28 -13.50 4.18
CA LEU A 86 -6.15 -12.65 4.55
C LEU A 86 -6.60 -11.37 5.27
N CYS A 87 -7.70 -10.75 4.85
CA CYS A 87 -8.26 -9.60 5.55
C CYS A 87 -8.62 -9.96 6.99
N TYR A 88 -9.27 -11.10 7.20
CA TYR A 88 -9.58 -11.61 8.53
C TYR A 88 -8.29 -11.81 9.34
N LEU A 89 -7.30 -12.49 8.79
CA LEU A 89 -6.01 -12.74 9.45
C LEU A 89 -5.33 -11.44 9.90
N LEU A 90 -5.26 -10.44 9.03
CA LEU A 90 -4.63 -9.16 9.36
C LEU A 90 -5.40 -8.41 10.45
N LEU A 91 -6.73 -8.43 10.42
CA LEU A 91 -7.57 -7.74 11.40
C LEU A 91 -7.62 -8.44 12.76
N HIS A 92 -7.56 -9.78 12.79
CA HIS A 92 -7.84 -10.58 13.98
C HIS A 92 -6.61 -11.30 14.56
N GLY A 93 -5.50 -11.37 13.84
CA GLY A 93 -4.25 -11.99 14.30
C GLY A 93 -4.12 -13.47 13.99
N GLU A 94 -5.23 -14.17 13.75
CA GLU A 94 -5.29 -15.61 13.55
C GLU A 94 -6.13 -15.96 12.32
N LEU A 95 -5.87 -17.11 11.70
CA LEU A 95 -6.71 -17.62 10.61
C LEU A 95 -8.12 -17.99 11.13
N PRO A 96 -9.19 -17.73 10.35
CA PRO A 96 -10.54 -18.07 10.75
C PRO A 96 -10.79 -19.58 10.68
N SER A 97 -11.73 -20.07 11.49
CA SER A 97 -12.41 -21.35 11.16
C SER A 97 -13.37 -21.13 9.99
N SER A 98 -13.81 -22.20 9.33
CA SER A 98 -14.77 -22.10 8.22
C SER A 98 -16.03 -21.30 8.58
N GLU A 99 -16.60 -21.53 9.77
CA GLU A 99 -17.77 -20.78 10.27
C GLU A 99 -17.48 -19.28 10.43
N LYS A 100 -16.29 -18.92 10.95
CA LYS A 100 -15.90 -17.52 11.14
C LYS A 100 -15.58 -16.82 9.82
N LEU A 101 -15.04 -17.56 8.85
CA LEU A 101 -14.80 -17.05 7.52
C LEU A 101 -16.13 -16.74 6.83
N GLU A 102 -17.09 -17.66 6.87
CA GLU A 102 -18.43 -17.45 6.31
C GLU A 102 -19.14 -16.26 6.96
N GLU A 103 -19.10 -16.13 8.29
CA GLU A 103 -19.64 -14.96 9.01
C GLU A 103 -18.98 -13.65 8.55
N PHE A 104 -17.65 -13.67 8.37
CA PHE A 104 -16.90 -12.51 7.92
C PHE A 104 -17.26 -12.13 6.48
N GLU A 105 -17.31 -13.10 5.56
CA GLU A 105 -17.70 -12.90 4.17
C GLU A 105 -19.13 -12.38 4.05
N GLU A 106 -20.07 -12.93 4.81
CA GLU A 106 -21.45 -12.45 4.87
C GLU A 106 -21.49 -11.00 5.37
N THR A 107 -20.75 -10.70 6.43
CA THR A 107 -20.69 -9.35 7.01
C THR A 107 -20.14 -8.34 6.00
N ILE A 108 -19.04 -8.66 5.33
CA ILE A 108 -18.44 -7.79 4.30
C ILE A 108 -19.42 -7.60 3.14
N THR A 109 -20.02 -8.67 2.63
CA THR A 109 -20.97 -8.66 1.52
C THR A 109 -22.14 -7.72 1.77
N HIS A 110 -22.73 -7.77 2.97
CA HIS A 110 -23.87 -6.93 3.34
C HIS A 110 -23.52 -5.47 3.66
N HIS A 111 -22.24 -5.09 3.58
CA HIS A 111 -21.77 -3.72 3.75
C HIS A 111 -21.17 -3.11 2.47
N THR A 112 -21.21 -3.81 1.33
CA THR A 112 -20.61 -3.35 0.06
C THR A 112 -21.29 -2.10 -0.50
N MET A 113 -22.62 -2.03 -0.46
CA MET A 113 -23.38 -0.90 -1.00
C MET A 113 -23.06 0.41 -0.25
N VAL A 114 -22.87 1.50 -1.01
CA VAL A 114 -22.62 2.84 -0.47
C VAL A 114 -23.92 3.62 -0.34
N HIS A 115 -23.97 4.63 0.52
CA HIS A 115 -25.12 5.53 0.57
C HIS A 115 -25.25 6.27 -0.77
N GLU A 116 -26.46 6.34 -1.35
CA GLU A 116 -26.74 7.03 -2.63
C GLU A 116 -26.18 8.47 -2.76
N LYS A 117 -26.06 9.22 -1.65
CA LYS A 117 -25.45 10.55 -1.68
C LYS A 117 -23.95 10.53 -2.00
N ILE A 118 -23.27 9.40 -1.82
CA ILE A 118 -21.89 9.20 -2.27
C ILE A 118 -21.85 9.19 -3.81
N ALA A 119 -22.83 8.57 -4.49
CA ALA A 119 -22.92 8.66 -5.95
C ALA A 119 -23.07 10.11 -6.42
N ASN A 120 -23.87 10.92 -5.72
CA ASN A 120 -23.98 12.36 -6.01
C ASN A 120 -22.68 13.12 -5.73
N PHE A 121 -21.89 12.71 -4.73
CA PHE A 121 -20.60 13.32 -4.43
C PHE A 121 -19.61 13.16 -5.59
N PHE A 122 -19.66 12.04 -6.33
CA PHE A 122 -18.84 11.86 -7.53
C PHE A 122 -19.10 12.92 -8.61
N HIS A 123 -20.35 13.38 -8.75
CA HIS A 123 -20.70 14.42 -9.72
C HIS A 123 -20.10 15.81 -9.41
N GLY A 124 -19.47 15.98 -8.23
CA GLY A 124 -18.70 17.19 -7.91
C GLY A 124 -17.29 17.21 -8.52
N PHE A 125 -16.78 16.09 -9.01
CA PHE A 125 -15.49 16.02 -9.70
C PHE A 125 -15.61 16.41 -11.17
N VAL A 126 -14.53 16.98 -11.72
CA VAL A 126 -14.40 17.16 -13.17
C VAL A 126 -14.34 15.80 -13.88
N VAL A 127 -14.83 15.72 -15.11
CA VAL A 127 -14.97 14.46 -15.87
C VAL A 127 -13.64 13.76 -16.17
N ASP A 128 -12.54 14.52 -16.21
CA ASP A 128 -11.17 14.04 -16.41
C ASP A 128 -10.38 13.92 -15.10
N ALA A 129 -11.05 13.97 -13.95
CA ALA A 129 -10.41 13.83 -12.66
C ALA A 129 -9.68 12.48 -12.57
N HIS A 130 -8.44 12.51 -12.07
CA HIS A 130 -7.68 11.29 -11.84
C HIS A 130 -8.39 10.38 -10.82
N PRO A 131 -8.57 9.07 -11.07
CA PRO A 131 -9.26 8.16 -10.15
C PRO A 131 -8.74 8.16 -8.71
N MET A 132 -7.42 8.30 -8.49
CA MET A 132 -6.85 8.47 -7.15
C MET A 132 -7.33 9.74 -6.43
N ALA A 133 -7.54 10.85 -7.15
CA ALA A 133 -8.06 12.08 -6.55
C ALA A 133 -9.51 11.86 -6.08
N MET A 134 -10.32 11.20 -6.91
CA MET A 134 -11.69 10.84 -6.57
C MET A 134 -11.74 9.90 -5.36
N LEU A 135 -10.91 8.86 -5.35
CA LEU A 135 -10.79 7.91 -4.23
C LEU A 135 -10.42 8.64 -2.94
N CYS A 136 -9.40 9.50 -2.96
CA CYS A 136 -8.97 10.29 -1.81
C CYS A 136 -10.08 11.20 -1.27
N GLY A 137 -10.78 11.92 -2.16
CA GLY A 137 -11.87 12.82 -1.78
C GLY A 137 -13.08 12.09 -1.21
N VAL A 138 -13.53 11.02 -1.87
CA VAL A 138 -14.71 10.24 -1.44
C VAL A 138 -14.44 9.52 -0.12
N VAL A 139 -13.27 8.90 0.04
CA VAL A 139 -12.91 8.19 1.29
C VAL A 139 -12.83 9.18 2.45
N GLY A 140 -12.25 10.37 2.25
CA GLY A 140 -12.24 11.43 3.26
C GLY A 140 -13.66 11.90 3.63
N ALA A 141 -14.58 11.94 2.66
CA ALA A 141 -15.97 12.31 2.89
C ALA A 141 -16.78 11.24 3.64
N LEU A 142 -16.34 9.97 3.69
CA LEU A 142 -17.09 8.91 4.38
C LEU A 142 -17.37 9.22 5.86
N SER A 143 -16.51 10.01 6.53
CA SER A 143 -16.76 10.42 7.91
C SER A 143 -18.02 11.27 8.06
N SER A 144 -18.49 11.98 7.02
CA SER A 144 -19.76 12.72 7.10
C SER A 144 -20.98 11.81 6.93
N PHE A 145 -20.82 10.59 6.41
CA PHE A 145 -21.92 9.63 6.21
C PHE A 145 -22.02 8.63 7.35
N TYR A 146 -20.91 8.34 8.02
CA TYR A 146 -20.82 7.36 9.10
C TYR A 146 -20.46 8.02 10.45
N HIS A 147 -20.87 9.28 10.65
CA HIS A 147 -20.49 10.10 11.82
C HIS A 147 -20.93 9.51 13.16
N ASP A 148 -21.99 8.70 13.16
CA ASP A 148 -22.54 8.05 14.37
C ASP A 148 -21.65 6.91 14.89
N ASP A 149 -20.59 6.54 14.17
CA ASP A 149 -19.77 5.35 14.43
C ASP A 149 -18.26 5.60 14.25
N LEU A 150 -17.78 6.76 14.73
CA LEU A 150 -16.38 7.22 14.58
C LEU A 150 -15.57 7.22 15.87
N SER A 151 -16.10 6.73 16.99
CA SER A 151 -15.40 6.70 18.27
C SER A 151 -14.19 5.76 18.20
N ILE A 152 -13.01 6.35 18.16
CA ILE A 152 -11.75 5.61 18.08
C ILE A 152 -11.38 4.89 19.39
N THR A 153 -12.04 5.25 20.51
CA THR A 153 -11.81 4.61 21.81
C THR A 153 -12.72 3.41 22.04
N ASP A 154 -13.73 3.21 21.19
CA ASP A 154 -14.64 2.06 21.27
C ASP A 154 -14.19 0.97 20.27
N PRO A 155 -13.67 -0.18 20.74
CA PRO A 155 -13.22 -1.26 19.88
C PRO A 155 -14.30 -1.78 18.91
N ALA A 156 -15.59 -1.74 19.29
CA ALA A 156 -16.65 -2.19 18.41
C ALA A 156 -16.89 -1.23 17.24
N GLN A 157 -16.77 0.08 17.45
CA GLN A 157 -16.85 1.08 16.36
C GLN A 157 -15.63 1.00 15.44
N ARG A 158 -14.44 0.78 16.00
CA ARG A 158 -13.22 0.54 15.23
C ARG A 158 -13.36 -0.67 14.30
N LYS A 159 -13.83 -1.80 14.83
CA LYS A 159 -14.11 -3.02 14.06
C LYS A 159 -15.11 -2.76 12.93
N ARG A 160 -16.25 -2.10 13.22
CA ARG A 160 -17.25 -1.76 12.19
C ARG A 160 -16.70 -0.82 11.12
N SER A 161 -15.89 0.16 11.51
CA SER A 161 -15.22 1.06 10.56
C SER A 161 -14.28 0.30 9.63
N ALA A 162 -13.49 -0.64 10.17
CA ALA A 162 -12.63 -1.51 9.37
C ALA A 162 -13.41 -2.36 8.38
N TYR A 163 -14.51 -2.99 8.82
CA TYR A 163 -15.34 -3.81 7.96
C TYR A 163 -16.00 -2.99 6.85
N ARG A 164 -16.50 -1.78 7.16
CA ARG A 164 -17.04 -0.86 6.16
C ARG A 164 -15.99 -0.44 5.14
N LEU A 165 -14.75 -0.18 5.56
CA LEU A 165 -13.66 0.17 4.65
C LEU A 165 -13.36 -0.98 3.69
N VAL A 166 -13.14 -2.19 4.21
CA VAL A 166 -12.88 -3.39 3.38
C VAL A 166 -14.04 -3.65 2.41
N ALA A 167 -15.29 -3.48 2.85
CA ALA A 167 -16.46 -3.72 2.02
C ALA A 167 -16.71 -2.66 0.94
N LYS A 168 -16.50 -1.37 1.25
CA LYS A 168 -16.94 -0.25 0.39
C LYS A 168 -15.87 0.24 -0.57
N LEU A 169 -14.59 0.05 -0.26
CA LEU A 169 -13.50 0.53 -1.11
C LEU A 169 -13.57 -0.03 -2.55
N PRO A 170 -13.92 -1.32 -2.79
CA PRO A 170 -14.14 -1.82 -4.15
C PRO A 170 -15.24 -1.10 -4.90
N THR A 171 -16.36 -0.82 -4.24
CA THR A 171 -17.47 -0.09 -4.84
C THR A 171 -17.06 1.33 -5.19
N ILE A 172 -16.37 2.04 -4.29
CA ILE A 172 -15.88 3.40 -4.52
C ILE A 172 -14.83 3.42 -5.65
N ALA A 173 -13.91 2.45 -5.68
CA ALA A 173 -12.91 2.32 -6.74
C ALA A 173 -13.56 2.06 -8.10
N ALA A 174 -14.53 1.15 -8.19
CA ALA A 174 -15.24 0.89 -9.43
C ALA A 174 -16.09 2.09 -9.88
N MET A 175 -16.71 2.83 -8.95
CA MET A 175 -17.40 4.09 -9.27
C MET A 175 -16.42 5.13 -9.83
N ALA A 176 -15.21 5.27 -9.27
CA ALA A 176 -14.20 6.17 -9.81
C ALA A 176 -13.81 5.81 -11.24
N TYR A 177 -13.67 4.52 -11.55
CA TYR A 177 -13.45 4.05 -12.92
C TYR A 177 -14.63 4.39 -13.83
N LYS A 178 -15.85 3.97 -13.48
CA LYS A 178 -17.06 4.21 -14.27
C LYS A 178 -17.28 5.70 -14.55
N TYR A 179 -17.04 6.55 -13.54
CA TYR A 179 -17.12 8.00 -13.70
C TYR A 179 -16.12 8.51 -14.74
N SER A 180 -14.86 8.08 -14.65
CA SER A 180 -13.78 8.53 -15.56
C SER A 180 -14.01 8.17 -17.03
N ILE A 181 -14.83 7.16 -17.31
CA ILE A 181 -15.16 6.71 -18.68
C ILE A 181 -16.60 7.05 -19.10
N GLY A 182 -17.35 7.81 -18.27
CA GLY A 182 -18.71 8.24 -18.58
C GLY A 182 -19.76 7.12 -18.62
N GLN A 183 -19.52 6.01 -17.91
CA GLN A 183 -20.47 4.89 -17.81
C GLN A 183 -21.27 4.95 -16.50
N PRO A 184 -22.49 4.37 -16.45
CA PRO A 184 -23.27 4.31 -15.22
C PRO A 184 -22.57 3.48 -14.14
N PHE A 185 -22.78 3.85 -12.88
CA PHE A 185 -22.33 3.05 -11.75
C PHE A 185 -23.03 1.70 -11.72
N VAL A 186 -22.28 0.68 -11.31
CA VAL A 186 -22.75 -0.69 -11.19
C VAL A 186 -22.78 -1.05 -9.71
N TYR A 187 -23.92 -1.56 -9.26
CA TYR A 187 -24.09 -2.01 -7.88
C TYR A 187 -23.40 -3.36 -7.62
N PRO A 188 -22.95 -3.60 -6.39
CA PRO A 188 -22.40 -4.89 -6.00
C PRO A 188 -23.46 -6.02 -6.07
N LYS A 189 -23.02 -7.25 -6.33
CA LYS A 189 -23.84 -8.46 -6.36
C LYS A 189 -23.38 -9.45 -5.28
N ASN A 190 -24.24 -9.73 -4.30
CA ASN A 190 -23.91 -10.58 -3.15
C ASN A 190 -23.50 -12.02 -3.50
N LYS A 191 -23.90 -12.54 -4.67
CA LYS A 191 -23.57 -13.90 -5.11
C LYS A 191 -22.14 -14.05 -5.66
N LEU A 192 -21.44 -12.95 -5.89
CA LEU A 192 -20.09 -12.93 -6.45
C LEU A 192 -19.08 -12.82 -5.31
N SER A 193 -17.94 -13.51 -5.45
CA SER A 193 -16.79 -13.32 -4.55
C SER A 193 -16.25 -11.88 -4.63
N TYR A 194 -15.34 -11.53 -3.72
CA TYR A 194 -14.80 -10.17 -3.64
C TYR A 194 -14.18 -9.68 -4.95
N SER A 195 -13.34 -10.51 -5.59
CA SER A 195 -12.67 -10.21 -6.86
C SER A 195 -13.63 -10.26 -8.05
N GLU A 196 -14.55 -11.22 -8.10
CA GLU A 196 -15.57 -11.30 -9.14
C GLU A 196 -16.49 -10.09 -9.11
N ASN A 197 -16.91 -9.67 -7.91
CA ASN A 197 -17.77 -8.52 -7.73
C ASN A 197 -17.07 -7.22 -8.14
N PHE A 198 -15.78 -7.07 -7.82
CA PHE A 198 -15.00 -5.92 -8.28
C PHE A 198 -14.90 -5.85 -9.81
N LEU A 199 -14.57 -6.97 -10.47
CA LEU A 199 -14.53 -7.06 -11.94
C LEU A 199 -15.91 -6.77 -12.56
N HIS A 200 -16.98 -7.30 -11.97
CA HIS A 200 -18.35 -7.01 -12.39
C HIS A 200 -18.67 -5.51 -12.31
N MET A 201 -18.35 -4.87 -11.18
CA MET A 201 -18.60 -3.43 -10.98
C MET A 201 -17.75 -2.57 -11.92
N MET A 202 -16.53 -2.99 -12.24
CA MET A 202 -15.66 -2.31 -13.20
C MET A 202 -16.21 -2.43 -14.63
N PHE A 203 -16.50 -3.63 -15.11
CA PHE A 203 -16.63 -3.88 -16.56
C PHE A 203 -18.04 -4.09 -17.08
N SER A 204 -19.00 -4.49 -16.24
CA SER A 204 -20.35 -4.73 -16.74
C SER A 204 -21.04 -3.45 -17.18
N VAL A 205 -21.94 -3.57 -18.14
CA VAL A 205 -22.80 -2.49 -18.63
C VAL A 205 -24.25 -2.98 -18.68
N PRO A 206 -25.25 -2.08 -18.66
CA PRO A 206 -26.66 -2.50 -18.76
C PRO A 206 -27.04 -3.13 -20.11
N ALA A 207 -26.19 -3.00 -21.13
CA ALA A 207 -26.49 -3.42 -22.49
C ALA A 207 -26.34 -4.94 -22.74
N GLU A 208 -25.63 -5.66 -21.86
CA GLU A 208 -25.39 -7.10 -22.00
C GLU A 208 -25.02 -7.74 -20.66
N ASP A 209 -25.17 -9.06 -20.57
CA ASP A 209 -24.74 -9.82 -19.40
C ASP A 209 -23.20 -9.91 -19.37
N TYR A 210 -22.62 -9.61 -18.21
CA TYR A 210 -21.19 -9.74 -17.97
C TYR A 210 -20.87 -11.03 -17.23
N GLU A 211 -20.15 -11.92 -17.89
CA GLU A 211 -19.61 -13.15 -17.30
C GLU A 211 -18.17 -12.93 -16.82
N VAL A 212 -17.94 -13.19 -15.53
CA VAL A 212 -16.59 -13.05 -14.96
C VAL A 212 -15.76 -14.27 -15.37
N ASN A 213 -14.59 -14.04 -15.97
CA ASN A 213 -13.65 -15.12 -16.25
C ASN A 213 -12.98 -15.57 -14.93
N PRO A 214 -13.07 -16.86 -14.54
CA PRO A 214 -12.56 -17.34 -13.26
C PRO A 214 -11.03 -17.22 -13.13
N ILE A 215 -10.28 -17.30 -14.24
CA ILE A 215 -8.83 -17.11 -14.22
C ILE A 215 -8.48 -15.66 -13.88
N ILE A 216 -9.23 -14.70 -14.45
CA ILE A 216 -9.05 -13.28 -14.16
C ILE A 216 -9.45 -12.96 -12.72
N ALA A 217 -10.57 -13.52 -12.23
CA ALA A 217 -10.99 -13.33 -10.85
C ALA A 217 -9.93 -13.83 -9.85
N LYS A 218 -9.35 -15.02 -10.10
CA LYS A 218 -8.25 -15.56 -9.29
C LYS A 218 -7.00 -14.69 -9.35
N ALA A 219 -6.64 -14.17 -10.52
CA ALA A 219 -5.51 -13.25 -10.66
C ALA A 219 -5.73 -11.93 -9.90
N MET A 220 -6.94 -11.38 -9.93
CA MET A 220 -7.30 -10.19 -9.17
C MET A 220 -7.24 -10.44 -7.66
N ASP A 221 -7.70 -11.60 -7.19
CA ASP A 221 -7.63 -11.96 -5.76
C ASP A 221 -6.18 -12.05 -5.27
N LYS A 222 -5.28 -12.64 -6.08
CA LYS A 222 -3.84 -12.63 -5.82
C LYS A 222 -3.24 -11.23 -5.83
N ILE A 223 -3.65 -10.36 -6.76
CA ILE A 223 -3.23 -8.95 -6.76
C ILE A 223 -3.63 -8.29 -5.44
N PHE A 224 -4.83 -8.55 -4.93
CA PHE A 224 -5.26 -7.96 -3.68
C PHE A 224 -4.43 -8.46 -2.49
N MET A 225 -4.20 -9.77 -2.40
CA MET A 225 -3.39 -10.35 -1.33
C MET A 225 -1.95 -9.84 -1.32
N LEU A 226 -1.30 -9.79 -2.49
CA LEU A 226 0.10 -9.37 -2.62
C LEU A 226 0.33 -7.87 -2.33
N HIS A 227 -0.75 -7.10 -2.24
CA HIS A 227 -0.73 -5.68 -1.90
C HIS A 227 -1.40 -5.37 -0.56
N ALA A 228 -1.93 -6.36 0.16
CA ALA A 228 -2.76 -6.19 1.36
C ALA A 228 -2.05 -5.41 2.48
N ASP A 229 -0.79 -5.74 2.76
CA ASP A 229 0.04 -5.01 3.70
C ASP A 229 1.54 -5.07 3.32
N HIS A 230 2.32 -4.12 3.82
CA HIS A 230 3.78 -4.13 3.63
C HIS A 230 4.50 -3.36 4.75
N GLU A 231 4.17 -3.65 6.02
CA GLU A 231 4.85 -3.14 7.22
C GLU A 231 4.87 -1.59 7.29
N GLN A 232 5.89 -0.96 7.89
CA GLN A 232 5.96 0.48 8.18
C GLN A 232 6.42 1.32 6.99
N ASN A 233 5.79 1.14 5.83
CA ASN A 233 6.01 2.00 4.66
C ASN A 233 5.36 3.39 4.84
N ALA A 234 5.72 4.35 3.98
CA ALA A 234 5.30 5.75 4.10
C ALA A 234 3.79 5.95 4.29
N SER A 235 2.96 5.21 3.55
CA SER A 235 1.50 5.29 3.67
C SER A 235 0.98 4.72 5.00
N THR A 236 1.53 3.60 5.47
CA THR A 236 1.19 3.03 6.78
C THR A 236 1.63 3.96 7.90
N SER A 237 2.84 4.53 7.82
CA SER A 237 3.32 5.54 8.78
C SER A 237 2.45 6.79 8.79
N THR A 238 1.93 7.21 7.63
CA THR A 238 0.98 8.33 7.53
C THR A 238 -0.33 8.01 8.23
N VAL A 239 -0.90 6.83 8.00
CA VAL A 239 -2.13 6.37 8.66
C VAL A 239 -1.95 6.32 10.18
N ARG A 240 -0.83 5.77 10.67
CA ARG A 240 -0.50 5.74 12.11
C ARG A 240 -0.32 7.15 12.67
N LEU A 241 0.45 8.01 12.00
CA LEU A 241 0.71 9.36 12.50
C LEU A 241 -0.57 10.19 12.57
N ALA A 242 -1.41 10.15 11.53
CA ALA A 242 -2.73 10.81 11.53
C ALA A 242 -3.66 10.22 12.61
N GLY A 243 -3.72 8.89 12.72
CA GLY A 243 -4.52 8.22 13.75
C GLY A 243 -4.08 8.57 15.17
N SER A 244 -2.78 8.78 15.39
CA SER A 244 -2.23 9.06 16.72
C SER A 244 -2.70 10.39 17.32
N SER A 245 -3.19 11.33 16.51
CA SER A 245 -3.80 12.57 16.98
C SER A 245 -5.28 12.43 17.31
N GLY A 246 -5.85 11.24 17.12
CA GLY A 246 -7.25 10.93 17.33
C GLY A 246 -8.15 11.20 16.11
N ALA A 247 -7.58 11.27 14.91
CA ALA A 247 -8.38 11.44 13.69
C ALA A 247 -9.26 10.21 13.41
N ASN A 248 -10.43 10.44 12.82
CA ASN A 248 -11.36 9.36 12.46
C ASN A 248 -10.74 8.40 11.43
N PRO A 249 -11.16 7.11 11.40
CA PRO A 249 -10.52 6.10 10.55
C PRO A 249 -10.58 6.44 9.06
N TYR A 250 -11.70 6.99 8.56
CA TYR A 250 -11.85 7.34 7.15
C TYR A 250 -10.87 8.44 6.71
N ALA A 251 -10.67 9.47 7.54
CA ALA A 251 -9.66 10.50 7.29
C ALA A 251 -8.23 9.93 7.34
N CYS A 252 -7.96 9.00 8.26
CA CYS A 252 -6.66 8.32 8.32
C CYS A 252 -6.38 7.52 7.04
N ILE A 253 -7.36 6.74 6.56
CA ILE A 253 -7.23 5.99 5.31
C ILE A 253 -7.09 6.93 4.10
N ALA A 254 -7.83 8.04 4.05
CA ALA A 254 -7.67 9.05 3.01
C ALA A 254 -6.24 9.64 2.99
N ALA A 255 -5.64 9.87 4.17
CA ALA A 255 -4.24 10.29 4.26
C ALA A 255 -3.27 9.19 3.77
N GLY A 256 -3.56 7.91 4.05
CA GLY A 256 -2.85 6.77 3.49
C GLY A 256 -2.92 6.71 1.96
N ILE A 257 -4.12 6.93 1.39
CA ILE A 257 -4.35 7.00 -0.06
C ILE A 257 -3.53 8.13 -0.68
N ALA A 258 -3.57 9.34 -0.09
CA ALA A 258 -2.79 10.47 -0.57
C ALA A 258 -1.28 10.20 -0.51
N SER A 259 -0.80 9.57 0.56
CA SER A 259 0.60 9.17 0.69
C SER A 259 1.01 8.10 -0.33
N LEU A 260 0.13 7.14 -0.62
CA LEU A 260 0.37 6.10 -1.61
C LEU A 260 0.38 6.64 -3.04
N TRP A 261 -0.41 7.68 -3.34
CA TRP A 261 -0.44 8.29 -4.67
C TRP A 261 0.88 8.99 -5.05
N GLY A 262 1.73 9.32 -4.07
CA GLY A 262 3.05 9.89 -4.35
C GLY A 262 3.85 9.00 -5.32
N PRO A 263 4.50 9.57 -6.36
CA PRO A 263 5.16 8.78 -7.42
C PRO A 263 6.32 7.91 -6.91
N ALA A 264 6.94 8.31 -5.79
CA ALA A 264 8.00 7.55 -5.13
C ALA A 264 7.49 6.40 -4.24
N HIS A 265 6.17 6.19 -4.18
CA HIS A 265 5.53 5.11 -3.41
C HIS A 265 4.65 4.25 -4.32
N GLY A 266 3.32 4.40 -4.33
CA GLY A 266 2.40 3.54 -5.07
C GLY A 266 2.17 3.92 -6.53
N GLY A 267 2.70 5.06 -7.01
CA GLY A 267 2.67 5.45 -8.43
C GLY A 267 3.68 4.71 -9.31
N ALA A 268 4.48 3.81 -8.74
CA ALA A 268 5.54 3.09 -9.45
C ALA A 268 5.01 2.13 -10.53
N ASN A 269 3.83 1.55 -10.33
CA ASN A 269 3.18 0.65 -11.29
C ASN A 269 2.74 1.39 -12.58
N GLU A 270 2.14 2.57 -12.45
CA GLU A 270 1.80 3.46 -13.57
C GLU A 270 3.05 3.93 -14.32
N ALA A 271 4.09 4.31 -13.57
CA ALA A 271 5.36 4.71 -14.14
C ALA A 271 6.09 3.56 -14.87
N CYS A 272 5.98 2.32 -14.38
CA CYS A 272 6.50 1.13 -15.04
C CYS A 272 5.87 0.93 -16.42
N LEU A 273 4.56 1.08 -16.55
CA LEU A 273 3.90 0.96 -17.85
C LEU A 273 4.16 2.11 -18.78
N THR A 274 4.19 3.33 -18.25
CA THR A 274 4.58 4.51 -19.02
C THR A 274 5.99 4.32 -19.59
N MET A 275 6.91 3.76 -18.81
CA MET A 275 8.24 3.40 -19.25
C MET A 275 8.21 2.32 -20.35
N LEU A 276 7.47 1.23 -20.16
CA LEU A 276 7.34 0.17 -21.18
C LEU A 276 6.76 0.74 -22.49
N GLN A 277 5.75 1.59 -22.41
CA GLN A 277 5.17 2.30 -23.57
C GLN A 277 6.18 3.25 -24.23
N GLN A 278 6.99 3.94 -23.45
CA GLN A 278 8.04 4.83 -23.95
C GLN A 278 9.15 4.06 -24.70
N ILE A 279 9.48 2.85 -24.23
CA ILE A 279 10.38 1.92 -24.93
C ILE A 279 9.72 1.48 -26.25
N GLY A 280 8.46 1.05 -26.19
CA GLY A 280 7.60 0.77 -27.33
C GLY A 280 7.87 -0.58 -28.02
N SER A 281 9.13 -0.93 -28.27
CA SER A 281 9.51 -2.15 -28.98
C SER A 281 10.84 -2.75 -28.49
N VAL A 282 11.01 -4.06 -28.72
CA VAL A 282 12.15 -4.85 -28.20
C VAL A 282 13.50 -4.33 -28.71
N ASP A 283 13.56 -3.90 -29.97
CA ASP A 283 14.75 -3.34 -30.61
C ASP A 283 15.23 -2.02 -29.98
N ARG A 284 14.36 -1.31 -29.25
CA ARG A 284 14.71 -0.08 -28.53
C ARG A 284 15.20 -0.32 -27.11
N ILE A 285 15.08 -1.53 -26.56
CA ILE A 285 15.51 -1.82 -25.18
C ILE A 285 16.99 -1.45 -24.93
N PRO A 286 17.95 -1.76 -25.83
CA PRO A 286 19.36 -1.37 -25.63
C PRO A 286 19.56 0.14 -25.42
N GLU A 287 18.76 0.98 -26.10
CA GLU A 287 18.79 2.45 -25.94
C GLU A 287 18.44 2.86 -24.50
N PHE A 288 17.35 2.31 -23.96
CA PHE A 288 16.86 2.66 -22.62
C PHE A 288 17.68 2.03 -21.50
N VAL A 289 18.25 0.85 -21.75
CA VAL A 289 19.22 0.24 -20.84
C VAL A 289 20.46 1.12 -20.72
N ALA A 290 20.97 1.67 -21.84
CA ALA A 290 22.08 2.62 -21.79
C ALA A 290 21.72 3.88 -21.00
N LYS A 291 20.53 4.46 -21.23
CA LYS A 291 20.01 5.60 -20.46
C LYS A 291 19.93 5.32 -18.96
N ALA A 292 19.43 4.15 -18.56
CA ALA A 292 19.32 3.78 -17.15
C ALA A 292 20.67 3.59 -16.43
N LYS A 293 21.74 3.34 -17.20
CA LYS A 293 23.12 3.22 -16.70
C LYS A 293 23.83 4.57 -16.63
N ASP A 294 23.39 5.56 -17.40
CA ASP A 294 23.97 6.89 -17.40
C ASP A 294 23.53 7.66 -16.15
N LYS A 295 24.50 8.11 -15.36
CA LYS A 295 24.25 8.92 -14.16
C LYS A 295 23.77 10.33 -14.49
N ALA A 296 24.05 10.83 -15.69
CA ALA A 296 23.63 12.14 -16.16
C ALA A 296 22.21 12.13 -16.75
N ASP A 297 21.70 10.97 -17.14
CA ASP A 297 20.34 10.82 -17.66
C ASP A 297 19.32 10.71 -16.50
N PRO A 298 18.18 11.43 -16.54
CA PRO A 298 17.15 11.31 -15.52
C PRO A 298 16.34 10.01 -15.59
N PHE A 299 16.43 9.23 -16.69
CA PHE A 299 15.68 8.00 -16.90
C PHE A 299 16.05 6.92 -15.88
N ARG A 300 15.03 6.23 -15.36
CA ARG A 300 15.18 5.11 -14.42
C ARG A 300 14.28 3.97 -14.84
N LEU A 301 14.73 2.74 -14.58
CA LEU A 301 13.89 1.56 -14.77
C LEU A 301 12.86 1.47 -13.64
N MET A 302 11.62 1.85 -13.95
CA MET A 302 10.48 1.78 -13.04
C MET A 302 9.98 0.33 -12.96
N GLY A 303 9.59 -0.14 -11.77
CA GLY A 303 9.25 -1.55 -11.53
C GLY A 303 10.47 -2.46 -11.25
N PHE A 304 11.67 -1.88 -11.14
CA PHE A 304 12.91 -2.60 -10.84
C PHE A 304 13.56 -2.09 -9.55
N GLY A 305 14.11 -3.01 -8.76
CA GLY A 305 14.65 -2.75 -7.44
C GLY A 305 13.58 -2.57 -6.36
N HIS A 306 14.03 -2.53 -5.11
CA HIS A 306 13.15 -2.37 -3.97
C HIS A 306 13.88 -1.71 -2.78
N ARG A 307 13.18 -0.88 -1.99
CA ARG A 307 13.80 -0.19 -0.84
C ARG A 307 14.23 -1.15 0.27
N VAL A 308 13.41 -2.19 0.49
CA VAL A 308 13.58 -3.22 1.52
C VAL A 308 14.26 -4.48 1.00
N TYR A 309 13.71 -5.14 -0.02
CA TYR A 309 14.30 -6.36 -0.61
C TYR A 309 15.60 -6.09 -1.39
N LYS A 310 16.67 -6.82 -1.04
CA LYS A 310 18.00 -6.68 -1.63
C LYS A 310 18.33 -7.72 -2.71
N ASN A 311 17.57 -8.80 -2.81
CA ASN A 311 17.91 -9.95 -3.66
C ASN A 311 16.77 -10.36 -4.60
N PHE A 312 15.54 -10.41 -4.10
CA PHE A 312 14.33 -10.59 -4.90
C PHE A 312 13.12 -10.17 -4.07
N ASP A 313 12.01 -9.82 -4.73
CA ASP A 313 10.72 -9.59 -4.08
C ASP A 313 9.93 -10.91 -4.05
N PRO A 314 9.60 -11.47 -2.87
CA PRO A 314 8.87 -12.75 -2.78
C PRO A 314 7.51 -12.71 -3.48
N ARG A 315 6.88 -11.54 -3.53
CA ARG A 315 5.58 -11.34 -4.18
C ARG A 315 5.68 -11.42 -5.69
N ALA A 316 6.80 -10.97 -6.26
CA ALA A 316 7.02 -10.94 -7.69
C ALA A 316 7.05 -12.35 -8.30
N LYS A 317 7.53 -13.36 -7.55
CA LYS A 317 7.52 -14.76 -7.98
C LYS A 317 6.11 -15.27 -8.28
N VAL A 318 5.19 -15.11 -7.32
CA VAL A 318 3.79 -15.52 -7.47
C VAL A 318 3.10 -14.71 -8.57
N MET A 319 3.41 -13.41 -8.65
CA MET A 319 2.81 -12.53 -9.66
C MET A 319 3.26 -12.89 -11.08
N ARG A 320 4.52 -13.31 -11.25
CA ARG A 320 5.05 -13.76 -12.55
C ARG A 320 4.31 -14.98 -13.08
N GLU A 321 4.10 -15.99 -12.23
CA GLU A 321 3.34 -17.19 -12.59
C GLU A 321 1.90 -16.82 -12.99
N THR A 322 1.25 -15.98 -12.17
CA THR A 322 -0.10 -15.46 -12.43
C THR A 322 -0.18 -14.66 -13.73
N CYS A 323 0.87 -13.91 -14.07
CA CYS A 323 0.97 -13.16 -15.31
C CYS A 323 0.92 -14.09 -16.53
N HIS A 324 1.69 -15.17 -16.52
CA HIS A 324 1.66 -16.16 -17.61
C HIS A 324 0.30 -16.84 -17.76
N GLU A 325 -0.37 -17.17 -16.65
CA GLU A 325 -1.72 -17.76 -16.66
C GLU A 325 -2.74 -16.83 -17.32
N VAL A 326 -2.76 -15.55 -16.92
CA VAL A 326 -3.68 -14.53 -17.46
C VAL A 326 -3.47 -14.31 -18.95
N LEU A 327 -2.22 -14.13 -19.37
CA LEU A 327 -1.88 -13.86 -20.76
C LEU A 327 -2.26 -15.03 -21.68
N THR A 328 -2.02 -16.26 -21.20
CA THR A 328 -2.42 -17.49 -21.90
C THR A 328 -3.95 -17.59 -22.01
N ALA A 329 -4.66 -17.32 -20.91
CA ALA A 329 -6.12 -17.39 -20.87
C ALA A 329 -6.81 -16.37 -21.78
N LEU A 330 -6.27 -15.15 -21.83
CA LEU A 330 -6.81 -14.06 -22.66
C LEU A 330 -6.37 -14.14 -24.13
N LYS A 331 -5.40 -15.01 -24.46
CA LYS A 331 -4.79 -15.13 -25.79
C LYS A 331 -4.31 -13.78 -26.34
N ILE A 332 -3.81 -12.93 -25.45
CA ILE A 332 -3.37 -11.58 -25.81
C ILE A 332 -2.00 -11.67 -26.47
N ASN A 333 -1.90 -11.07 -27.65
CA ASN A 333 -0.65 -10.78 -28.32
C ASN A 333 -0.39 -9.27 -28.24
N ASP A 334 0.29 -8.84 -27.19
CA ASP A 334 0.61 -7.43 -26.93
C ASP A 334 2.12 -7.21 -27.08
N PRO A 335 2.59 -6.41 -28.05
CA PRO A 335 4.01 -6.10 -28.21
C PRO A 335 4.68 -5.52 -26.95
N LEU A 336 3.92 -4.85 -26.08
CA LEU A 336 4.47 -4.33 -24.82
C LEU A 336 4.78 -5.43 -23.80
N LEU A 337 4.15 -6.60 -23.93
CA LEU A 337 4.53 -7.78 -23.17
C LEU A 337 5.89 -8.31 -23.63
N ASP A 338 6.14 -8.37 -24.94
CA ASP A 338 7.44 -8.81 -25.46
C ASP A 338 8.56 -7.88 -24.97
N VAL A 339 8.29 -6.57 -24.93
CA VAL A 339 9.19 -5.57 -24.33
C VAL A 339 9.42 -5.87 -22.86
N ALA A 340 8.36 -6.14 -22.10
CA ALA A 340 8.47 -6.44 -20.67
C ALA A 340 9.29 -7.72 -20.42
N MET A 341 9.01 -8.80 -21.14
CA MET A 341 9.72 -10.08 -21.00
C MET A 341 11.21 -9.96 -21.35
N GLU A 342 11.55 -9.23 -22.42
CA GLU A 342 12.95 -9.02 -22.78
C GLU A 342 13.67 -8.08 -21.80
N LEU A 343 12.98 -7.06 -21.29
CA LEU A 343 13.52 -6.16 -20.28
C LEU A 343 13.75 -6.88 -18.94
N GLU A 344 12.84 -7.78 -18.55
CA GLU A 344 13.01 -8.71 -17.42
C GLU A 344 14.29 -9.53 -17.59
N ARG A 345 14.43 -10.20 -18.74
CA ARG A 345 15.61 -11.04 -19.06
C ARG A 345 16.91 -10.23 -18.95
N ILE A 346 16.94 -9.04 -19.55
CA ILE A 346 18.11 -8.16 -19.51
C ILE A 346 18.43 -7.73 -18.08
N ALA A 347 17.43 -7.32 -17.29
CA ALA A 347 17.66 -6.90 -15.90
C ALA A 347 18.21 -8.02 -15.01
N LEU A 348 17.89 -9.29 -15.32
CA LEU A 348 18.38 -10.47 -14.59
C LEU A 348 19.81 -10.89 -15.01
N GLU A 349 20.21 -10.62 -16.25
CA GLU A 349 21.49 -11.10 -16.80
C GLU A 349 22.57 -10.01 -16.89
N ASP A 350 22.19 -8.75 -17.04
CA ASP A 350 23.13 -7.67 -17.29
C ASP A 350 23.89 -7.28 -16.00
N PRO A 351 25.24 -7.25 -16.05
CA PRO A 351 26.08 -7.06 -14.85
C PRO A 351 25.75 -5.81 -14.05
N TYR A 352 25.33 -4.72 -14.70
CA TYR A 352 24.99 -3.48 -14.01
C TYR A 352 23.78 -3.65 -13.10
N PHE A 353 22.71 -4.28 -13.60
CA PHE A 353 21.48 -4.44 -12.84
C PHE A 353 21.64 -5.51 -11.76
N VAL A 354 22.40 -6.56 -12.02
CA VAL A 354 22.77 -7.58 -11.03
C VAL A 354 23.58 -6.97 -9.88
N GLU A 355 24.62 -6.19 -10.18
CA GLU A 355 25.45 -5.52 -9.14
C GLU A 355 24.61 -4.53 -8.32
N LYS A 356 23.72 -3.78 -8.99
CA LYS A 356 22.82 -2.81 -8.35
C LYS A 356 21.58 -3.43 -7.71
N LYS A 357 21.37 -4.75 -7.85
CA LYS A 357 20.22 -5.49 -7.33
C LYS A 357 18.87 -4.94 -7.83
N LEU A 358 18.82 -4.57 -9.10
CA LEU A 358 17.65 -3.99 -9.76
C LEU A 358 16.78 -5.09 -10.39
N TYR A 359 16.17 -5.92 -9.54
CA TYR A 359 15.31 -7.02 -9.97
C TYR A 359 13.86 -6.54 -10.19
N PRO A 360 13.08 -7.16 -11.09
CA PRO A 360 11.65 -6.90 -11.21
C PRO A 360 10.95 -7.09 -9.86
N ASN A 361 10.08 -6.15 -9.50
CA ASN A 361 9.29 -6.22 -8.27
C ASN A 361 7.81 -6.54 -8.59
N VAL A 362 6.97 -6.61 -7.55
CA VAL A 362 5.54 -6.93 -7.73
C VAL A 362 4.80 -5.98 -8.68
N ASP A 363 5.19 -4.70 -8.71
CA ASP A 363 4.53 -3.66 -9.51
C ASP A 363 4.72 -3.86 -11.02
N PHE A 364 5.85 -4.48 -11.41
CA PHE A 364 6.15 -4.82 -12.79
C PHE A 364 5.11 -5.80 -13.36
N TYR A 365 4.95 -6.95 -12.70
CA TYR A 365 4.03 -7.99 -13.17
C TYR A 365 2.56 -7.63 -12.92
N SER A 366 2.25 -6.97 -11.80
CA SER A 366 0.87 -6.53 -11.53
C SER A 366 0.40 -5.55 -12.60
N GLY A 367 1.28 -4.64 -13.05
CA GLY A 367 0.94 -3.71 -14.10
C GLY A 367 0.61 -4.38 -15.43
N ILE A 368 1.39 -5.39 -15.83
CA ILE A 368 1.16 -6.17 -17.05
C ILE A 368 -0.19 -6.90 -16.98
N ILE A 369 -0.49 -7.54 -15.84
CA ILE A 369 -1.76 -8.26 -15.63
C ILE A 369 -2.95 -7.30 -15.72
N LEU A 370 -2.91 -6.18 -14.99
CA LEU A 370 -4.00 -5.20 -14.98
C LEU A 370 -4.26 -4.64 -16.38
N LYS A 371 -3.20 -4.33 -17.13
CA LYS A 371 -3.32 -3.89 -18.52
C LYS A 371 -3.93 -4.97 -19.42
N ALA A 372 -3.47 -6.23 -19.29
CA ALA A 372 -3.99 -7.34 -20.06
C ALA A 372 -5.51 -7.54 -19.84
N ILE A 373 -5.98 -7.34 -18.61
CA ILE A 373 -7.42 -7.40 -18.27
C ILE A 373 -8.21 -6.22 -18.87
N GLY A 374 -7.54 -5.14 -19.30
CA GLY A 374 -8.17 -3.93 -19.83
C GLY A 374 -8.41 -2.84 -18.78
N ILE A 375 -7.77 -2.94 -17.61
CA ILE A 375 -7.81 -1.89 -16.59
C ILE A 375 -6.90 -0.75 -17.06
N PRO A 376 -7.36 0.52 -17.07
CA PRO A 376 -6.52 1.65 -17.46
C PRO A 376 -5.46 1.92 -16.39
N THR A 377 -4.30 2.43 -16.82
CA THR A 377 -3.14 2.67 -15.95
C THR A 377 -3.46 3.59 -14.76
N SER A 378 -4.34 4.57 -14.94
CA SER A 378 -4.78 5.50 -13.88
C SER A 378 -5.54 4.82 -12.72
N MET A 379 -5.99 3.58 -12.90
CA MET A 379 -6.65 2.75 -11.87
C MET A 379 -5.69 1.88 -11.07
N PHE A 380 -4.41 1.84 -11.41
CA PHE A 380 -3.48 0.86 -10.84
C PHE A 380 -3.19 1.15 -9.38
N THR A 381 -2.83 2.40 -9.07
CA THR A 381 -2.67 2.83 -7.68
C THR A 381 -4.00 2.84 -6.91
N VAL A 382 -5.16 2.97 -7.59
CA VAL A 382 -6.48 2.85 -6.94
C VAL A 382 -6.71 1.43 -6.44
N ILE A 383 -6.42 0.43 -7.29
CA ILE A 383 -6.51 -0.99 -6.92
C ILE A 383 -5.51 -1.30 -5.81
N PHE A 384 -4.29 -0.78 -5.91
CA PHE A 384 -3.30 -0.90 -4.85
C PHE A 384 -3.84 -0.31 -3.52
N ALA A 385 -4.35 0.91 -3.53
CA ALA A 385 -4.92 1.56 -2.34
C ALA A 385 -6.08 0.75 -1.73
N MET A 386 -6.97 0.25 -2.59
CA MET A 386 -8.08 -0.62 -2.18
C MET A 386 -7.57 -1.87 -1.47
N SER A 387 -6.61 -2.58 -2.05
CA SER A 387 -6.00 -3.77 -1.45
C SER A 387 -5.25 -3.45 -0.16
N ARG A 388 -4.50 -2.36 -0.13
CA ARG A 388 -3.70 -1.93 1.02
C ARG A 388 -4.55 -1.45 2.21
N THR A 389 -5.82 -1.15 1.98
CA THR A 389 -6.71 -0.61 3.02
C THR A 389 -6.82 -1.53 4.23
N VAL A 390 -6.80 -2.85 4.05
CA VAL A 390 -6.85 -3.78 5.18
C VAL A 390 -5.58 -3.71 6.04
N GLY A 391 -4.39 -3.64 5.43
CA GLY A 391 -3.14 -3.43 6.16
C GLY A 391 -3.13 -2.11 6.92
N TRP A 392 -3.56 -1.01 6.28
CA TRP A 392 -3.66 0.29 6.94
C TRP A 392 -4.58 0.28 8.15
N ILE A 393 -5.78 -0.28 8.03
CA ILE A 393 -6.73 -0.28 9.14
C ILE A 393 -6.33 -1.26 10.26
N SER A 394 -5.69 -2.38 9.93
CA SER A 394 -5.06 -3.26 10.93
C SER A 394 -3.96 -2.53 11.68
N HIS A 395 -3.09 -1.80 10.99
CA HIS A 395 -2.04 -1.02 11.63
C HIS A 395 -2.57 0.14 12.48
N TRP A 396 -3.64 0.79 12.04
CA TRP A 396 -4.33 1.82 12.81
C TRP A 396 -4.97 1.25 14.07
N ASP A 397 -5.64 0.10 13.96
CA ASP A 397 -6.28 -0.57 15.10
C ASP A 397 -5.26 -1.08 16.12
N GLU A 398 -4.16 -1.70 15.66
CA GLU A 398 -3.06 -2.13 16.53
C GLU A 398 -2.47 -0.95 17.31
N MET A 399 -2.23 0.18 16.64
CA MET A 399 -1.71 1.38 17.30
C MET A 399 -2.67 1.90 18.38
N LEU A 400 -3.98 1.98 18.08
CA LEU A 400 -4.98 2.45 19.07
C LEU A 400 -5.23 1.45 20.20
N SER A 401 -5.00 0.17 19.96
CA SER A 401 -5.08 -0.89 20.97
C SER A 401 -3.84 -0.97 21.86
N GLU A 402 -2.74 -0.31 21.49
CA GLU A 402 -1.48 -0.32 22.25
C GLU A 402 -1.65 0.40 23.60
N LYS A 403 -1.31 -0.30 24.69
CA LYS A 403 -1.40 0.28 26.03
C LYS A 403 -0.40 1.42 26.18
N GLY A 404 -0.93 2.62 26.47
CA GLY A 404 -0.10 3.80 26.65
C GLY A 404 0.36 4.42 25.33
N GLN A 405 -0.37 4.16 24.23
CA GLN A 405 -0.25 4.87 22.97
C GLN A 405 -0.12 6.39 23.21
N LYS A 406 0.76 7.03 22.44
CA LYS A 406 1.01 8.48 22.51
C LYS A 406 0.91 9.10 21.12
N ILE A 407 0.51 10.37 21.09
CA ILE A 407 0.52 11.18 19.88
C ILE A 407 1.92 11.24 19.27
N GLY A 408 2.01 10.99 17.96
CA GLY A 408 3.24 11.17 17.19
C GLY A 408 3.57 12.65 17.05
N ARG A 409 4.68 13.09 17.66
CA ARG A 409 5.12 14.49 17.66
C ARG A 409 6.65 14.58 17.62
N PRO A 410 7.28 14.42 16.44
CA PRO A 410 8.73 14.43 16.29
C PRO A 410 9.36 15.81 16.61
N ARG A 411 10.68 15.82 16.80
CA ARG A 411 11.49 17.03 17.00
C ARG A 411 12.16 17.47 15.69
N GLN A 412 12.77 18.65 15.72
CA GLN A 412 13.54 19.20 14.61
C GLN A 412 14.89 19.72 15.08
N LEU A 413 15.86 19.75 14.18
CA LEU A 413 17.09 20.54 14.34
C LEU A 413 16.83 21.93 13.74
N TYR A 414 16.66 22.94 14.60
CA TYR A 414 16.40 24.31 14.13
C TYR A 414 17.69 24.97 13.62
N THR A 415 17.72 25.30 12.33
CA THR A 415 18.83 25.97 11.64
C THR A 415 18.43 27.33 11.06
N GLY A 416 17.28 27.87 11.48
CA GLY A 416 16.80 29.18 11.08
C GLY A 416 17.56 30.33 11.75
N ALA A 417 17.15 31.57 11.47
CA ALA A 417 17.74 32.75 12.08
C ALA A 417 17.62 32.70 13.62
N PRO A 418 18.61 33.22 14.37
CA PRO A 418 18.44 33.45 15.81
C PRO A 418 17.33 34.47 16.05
N LYS A 419 16.98 34.68 17.33
CA LYS A 419 16.03 35.71 17.73
C LYS A 419 16.44 37.05 17.09
N ARG A 420 15.52 37.67 16.35
CA ARG A 420 15.66 39.00 15.75
C ARG A 420 14.38 39.79 15.98
N ASP A 421 14.52 41.08 16.24
CA ASP A 421 13.37 41.94 16.47
C ASP A 421 12.59 42.17 15.17
N TYR A 422 11.27 42.22 15.28
CA TYR A 422 10.40 42.46 14.14
C TYR A 422 10.52 43.92 13.68
N VAL A 423 10.78 44.10 12.40
CA VAL A 423 10.80 45.41 11.76
C VAL A 423 9.50 45.58 10.96
N THR A 424 8.71 46.60 11.32
CA THR A 424 7.46 46.93 10.66
C THR A 424 7.71 47.23 9.18
N VAL A 425 6.69 47.01 8.32
CA VAL A 425 6.85 47.11 6.85
C VAL A 425 7.44 48.45 6.41
N ASP A 426 7.06 49.53 7.09
CA ASP A 426 7.52 50.91 6.86
C ASP A 426 8.98 51.17 7.30
N LYS A 427 9.62 50.22 7.99
CA LYS A 427 10.96 50.37 8.60
C LYS A 427 11.99 49.34 8.14
N ARG A 428 11.65 48.47 7.18
CA ARG A 428 12.50 47.35 6.71
C ARG A 428 13.67 47.77 5.86
#